data_AF-V5HY43-F1
#
_entry.id   AF-V5HY43-F1
#
_cell.length_a   1.000
_cell.length_b   1.000
_cell.length_c   1.000
_cell.angle_alpha   90.00
_cell.angle_beta   90.00
_cell.angle_gamma   90.00
#
_symmetry.space_group_name_H-M   'P 1'
#
loop_
_entity.id
_entity.type
_entity.pdbx_description
1 polymer ?
#
loop_
_entity_poly.entity_id
_entity_poly.type
_entity_poly.pdbx_seq_one_letter_code
_entity_poly.pdbx_strand_id
1 'polypeptide(L)'
;MTSLLILPAILAVLSRSAHANDLEDKQLTFSIHHSLDDGPDPVYLPRGTATIPLARTEDSVLHQVPLSTADVAKLRRLAENNGLYRIQVVDHQSEDPRATVSSFIEGLFGVRIWAYGLARPSRVDRERTLC
;
A
#
# COMPACT_ATOMS: atom_id res chain seq x y z
N MET A 1 -38.52 -10.75 34.39
CA MET A 1 -37.39 -10.52 35.33
C MET A 1 -36.23 -11.44 34.95
N THR A 2 -35.62 -11.23 33.78
CA THR A 2 -34.56 -12.11 33.22
C THR A 2 -33.62 -11.27 32.38
N SER A 3 -32.63 -10.63 32.99
CA SER A 3 -31.42 -10.13 32.27
C SER A 3 -30.33 -9.60 33.20
N LEU A 4 -30.15 -10.20 34.39
CA LEU A 4 -28.99 -9.87 35.22
C LEU A 4 -27.77 -10.79 34.97
N LEU A 5 -27.98 -11.93 34.27
CA LEU A 5 -26.94 -12.93 34.04
C LEU A 5 -26.26 -12.84 32.66
N ILE A 6 -26.76 -11.99 31.75
CA ILE A 6 -26.18 -11.80 30.41
C ILE A 6 -24.97 -10.85 30.48
N LEU A 7 -25.01 -9.86 31.36
CA LEU A 7 -23.92 -8.89 31.54
C LEU A 7 -22.56 -9.55 31.88
N PRO A 8 -22.45 -10.47 32.86
CA PRO A 8 -21.17 -11.11 33.15
C PRO A 8 -20.72 -12.05 32.04
N ALA A 9 -21.63 -12.65 31.27
CA ALA A 9 -21.28 -13.49 30.13
C ALA A 9 -20.71 -12.65 28.96
N ILE A 10 -21.32 -11.51 28.66
CA ILE A 10 -20.79 -10.55 27.67
C ILE A 10 -19.43 -10.03 28.14
N LEU A 11 -19.29 -9.67 29.42
CA LEU A 11 -18.02 -9.19 29.98
C LEU A 11 -16.92 -10.26 29.93
N ALA A 12 -17.25 -11.53 30.18
CA ALA A 12 -16.31 -12.64 30.09
C ALA A 12 -15.90 -12.98 28.64
N VAL A 13 -16.79 -12.76 27.68
CA VAL A 13 -16.47 -12.88 26.24
C VAL A 13 -15.59 -11.73 25.79
N LEU A 14 -15.88 -10.50 26.23
CA LEU A 14 -15.04 -9.32 25.95
C LEU A 14 -13.66 -9.40 26.62
N SER A 15 -13.55 -10.01 27.81
CA SER A 15 -12.24 -10.23 28.46
C SER A 15 -11.38 -11.28 27.76
N ARG A 16 -11.98 -12.17 26.95
CA ARG A 16 -11.24 -13.15 26.13
C ARG A 16 -10.74 -12.57 24.80
N SER A 17 -11.27 -11.44 24.36
CA SER A 17 -10.81 -10.73 23.15
C SER A 17 -9.65 -9.76 23.40
N ALA A 18 -9.18 -9.62 24.65
CA ALA A 18 -7.95 -8.91 24.98
C ALA A 18 -6.72 -9.84 24.84
N HIS A 19 -6.55 -10.47 23.68
CA HIS A 19 -5.22 -10.92 23.24
C HIS A 19 -4.62 -9.82 22.34
N ALA A 20 -4.50 -8.62 22.90
CA ALA A 20 -3.85 -7.48 22.25
C ALA A 20 -2.32 -7.63 22.17
N ASN A 21 -1.73 -8.57 22.94
CA ASN A 21 -0.28 -8.72 23.04
C ASN A 21 0.41 -9.37 21.83
N ASP A 22 -0.32 -9.99 20.90
CA ASP A 22 0.29 -10.70 19.77
C ASP A 22 0.11 -9.94 18.44
N LEU A 23 -0.37 -8.69 18.49
CA LEU A 23 -0.54 -7.82 17.32
C LEU A 23 0.46 -6.66 17.27
N GLU A 24 1.05 -6.27 18.41
CA GLU A 24 1.96 -5.10 18.49
C GLU A 24 3.18 -5.24 17.57
N ASP A 25 3.74 -6.44 17.46
CA ASP A 25 4.94 -6.70 16.64
C ASP A 25 4.63 -7.21 15.23
N LYS A 26 3.34 -7.40 14.87
CA LYS A 26 2.97 -7.92 13.55
C LYS A 26 2.76 -6.77 12.57
N GLN A 27 3.48 -6.80 11.46
CA GLN A 27 3.31 -5.87 10.35
C GLN A 27 3.04 -6.63 9.06
N LEU A 28 2.20 -6.09 8.18
CA LEU A 28 2.05 -6.57 6.82
C LEU A 28 3.06 -5.91 5.89
N THR A 29 3.68 -6.65 4.97
CA THR A 29 4.65 -6.11 4.00
C THR A 29 4.28 -6.52 2.58
N PHE A 30 4.12 -5.51 1.73
CA PHE A 30 3.73 -5.69 0.33
C PHE A 30 4.83 -5.16 -0.59
N SER A 31 5.21 -5.92 -1.62
CA SER A 31 6.02 -5.39 -2.71
C SER A 31 5.15 -4.83 -3.83
N ILE A 32 5.46 -3.62 -4.24
CA ILE A 32 4.81 -2.94 -5.35
C ILE A 32 5.73 -3.03 -6.56
N HIS A 33 5.20 -3.58 -7.64
CA HIS A 33 5.81 -3.65 -8.95
C HIS A 33 4.97 -2.84 -9.94
N HIS A 34 5.58 -2.42 -11.04
CA HIS A 34 4.90 -1.72 -12.10
C HIS A 34 5.38 -2.16 -13.48
N SER A 35 4.56 -1.95 -14.49
CA SER A 35 4.94 -2.15 -15.89
C SER A 35 4.69 -0.87 -16.68
N LEU A 36 5.66 -0.54 -17.52
CA LEU A 36 5.66 0.62 -18.41
C LEU A 36 5.44 0.22 -19.87
N ASP A 37 5.06 -1.04 -20.11
CA ASP A 37 4.83 -1.60 -21.43
C ASP A 37 3.32 -1.74 -21.67
N ASP A 38 2.85 -1.36 -22.87
CA ASP A 38 1.43 -1.47 -23.24
C ASP A 38 1.03 -2.83 -23.82
N GLY A 39 2.02 -3.71 -24.05
CA GLY A 39 1.86 -4.98 -24.75
C GLY A 39 1.02 -6.04 -23.99
N PRO A 40 0.74 -7.18 -24.65
CA PRO A 40 -0.01 -8.27 -24.05
C PRO A 40 0.74 -8.90 -22.86
N ASP A 41 2.07 -8.91 -22.91
CA ASP A 41 2.96 -9.52 -21.90
C ASP A 41 3.75 -8.45 -21.14
N PRO A 42 3.18 -7.87 -20.06
CA PRO A 42 3.82 -6.78 -19.33
C PRO A 42 5.00 -7.28 -18.50
N VAL A 43 6.14 -6.58 -18.59
CA VAL A 43 7.28 -6.83 -17.70
C VAL A 43 7.11 -5.97 -16.44
N TYR A 44 7.03 -6.64 -15.28
CA TYR A 44 6.90 -5.98 -14.00
C TYR A 44 8.27 -5.74 -13.35
N LEU A 45 8.54 -4.48 -13.02
CA LEU A 45 9.76 -4.03 -12.36
C LEU A 45 9.45 -3.56 -10.93
N PRO A 46 10.38 -3.72 -9.97
CA PRO A 46 10.18 -3.22 -8.60
C PRO A 46 9.99 -1.70 -8.55
N ARG A 47 8.94 -1.25 -7.86
CA ARG A 47 8.59 0.17 -7.70
C ARG A 47 8.70 0.65 -6.25
N GLY A 48 8.45 -0.23 -5.28
CA GLY A 48 8.49 0.11 -3.86
C GLY A 48 7.98 -0.99 -2.96
N THR A 49 7.86 -0.66 -1.68
CA THR A 49 7.38 -1.54 -0.62
C THR A 49 6.43 -0.75 0.27
N ALA A 50 5.31 -1.36 0.66
CA ALA A 50 4.41 -0.83 1.67
C ALA A 50 4.46 -1.71 2.92
N THR A 51 4.58 -1.07 4.08
CA THR A 51 4.57 -1.75 5.38
C THR A 51 3.43 -1.20 6.21
N ILE A 52 2.58 -2.08 6.74
CA ILE A 52 1.38 -1.72 7.51
C ILE A 52 1.45 -2.43 8.86
N PRO A 53 1.79 -1.73 9.96
CA PRO A 53 1.70 -2.30 11.31
C PRO A 53 0.24 -2.66 11.63
N LEU A 54 -0.02 -3.88 12.10
CA LEU A 54 -1.39 -4.33 12.39
C LEU A 54 -1.97 -3.67 13.66
N ALA A 55 -1.12 -3.35 14.64
CA ALA A 55 -1.54 -2.66 15.86
C ALA A 55 -1.80 -1.16 15.65
N ARG A 56 -1.16 -0.53 14.65
CA ARG A 56 -1.20 0.91 14.37
C ARG A 56 -1.19 1.16 12.87
N THR A 57 -2.30 0.87 12.21
CA THR A 57 -2.42 0.99 10.75
C THR A 57 -2.18 2.42 10.24
N GLU A 58 -2.36 3.42 11.08
CA GLU A 58 -2.06 4.83 10.85
C GLU A 58 -0.56 5.11 10.64
N ASP A 59 0.32 4.24 11.14
CA ASP A 59 1.77 4.31 11.01
C ASP A 59 2.27 3.58 9.75
N SER A 60 1.38 3.32 8.79
CA SER A 60 1.75 2.69 7.52
C SER A 60 2.75 3.54 6.74
N VAL A 61 3.81 2.87 6.25
CA VAL A 61 4.91 3.49 5.52
C VAL A 61 4.95 2.96 4.10
N LEU A 62 5.03 3.88 3.13
CA LEU A 62 5.23 3.57 1.72
C LEU A 62 6.62 4.03 1.30
N HIS A 63 7.51 3.08 1.04
CA HIS A 63 8.82 3.36 0.46
C HIS A 63 8.76 3.18 -1.06
N GLN A 64 9.09 4.23 -1.79
CA GLN A 64 8.95 4.26 -3.25
C GLN A 64 10.26 4.68 -3.90
N VAL A 65 10.72 3.91 -4.89
CA VAL A 65 11.91 4.26 -5.67
C VAL A 65 11.56 5.39 -6.64
N PRO A 66 12.32 6.50 -6.68
CA PRO A 66 12.09 7.54 -7.67
C PRO A 66 12.19 6.99 -9.09
N LEU A 67 11.30 7.45 -9.99
CA LEU A 67 11.36 7.06 -11.39
C LEU A 67 12.59 7.68 -12.05
N SER A 68 13.28 6.91 -12.88
CA SER A 68 14.36 7.44 -13.70
C SER A 68 13.82 8.35 -14.80
N THR A 69 14.67 9.19 -15.37
CA THR A 69 14.31 10.03 -16.53
C THR A 69 13.85 9.19 -17.73
N ALA A 70 14.42 7.99 -17.89
CA ALA A 70 14.00 7.04 -18.92
C ALA A 70 12.60 6.48 -18.67
N ASP A 71 12.27 6.16 -17.41
CA ASP A 71 10.93 5.67 -17.03
C ASP A 71 9.87 6.76 -17.22
N VAL A 72 10.20 8.00 -16.87
CA VAL A 72 9.32 9.15 -17.11
C VAL A 72 9.07 9.34 -18.62
N ALA A 73 10.09 9.17 -19.46
CA ALA A 73 9.93 9.22 -20.91
C ALA A 73 9.02 8.10 -21.43
N LYS A 74 9.14 6.88 -20.89
CA LYS A 74 8.24 5.76 -21.21
C LYS A 74 6.80 6.04 -20.78
N LEU A 75 6.59 6.54 -19.56
CA LEU A 75 5.26 6.93 -19.07
C LEU A 75 4.62 8.02 -19.93
N ARG A 76 5.40 8.98 -20.43
CA ARG A 76 4.90 10.00 -21.34
C ARG A 76 4.43 9.39 -22.67
N ARG A 77 5.20 8.47 -23.25
CA ARG A 77 4.80 7.75 -24.46
C ARG A 77 3.54 6.91 -24.24
N LEU A 78 3.45 6.22 -23.10
CA LEU A 78 2.21 5.52 -22.70
C LEU A 78 1.04 6.50 -22.66
N ALA A 79 1.20 7.67 -22.05
CA ALA A 79 0.15 8.67 -21.98
C ALA A 79 -0.27 9.19 -23.35
N GLU A 80 0.69 9.45 -24.25
CA GLU A 80 0.45 9.93 -25.62
C GLU A 80 -0.31 8.88 -26.47
N ASN A 81 -0.07 7.60 -26.22
CA ASN A 81 -0.66 6.49 -26.96
C ASN A 81 -1.94 5.92 -26.30
N ASN A 82 -2.47 6.56 -25.26
CA ASN A 82 -3.55 6.02 -24.41
C ASN A 82 -3.24 4.61 -23.87
N GLY A 83 -1.95 4.33 -23.67
CA GLY A 83 -1.44 3.10 -23.09
C GLY A 83 -1.75 3.00 -21.60
N LEU A 84 -1.70 1.77 -21.10
CA LEU A 84 -2.03 1.45 -19.72
C LEU A 84 -0.75 1.34 -18.88
N TYR A 85 -0.68 2.14 -17.83
CA TYR A 85 0.28 1.93 -16.76
C TYR A 85 -0.26 0.86 -15.80
N ARG A 86 0.48 -0.24 -15.63
CA ARG A 86 0.03 -1.37 -14.80
C ARG A 86 0.81 -1.40 -13.50
N ILE A 87 0.12 -1.65 -12.39
CA ILE A 87 0.71 -1.81 -11.06
C ILE A 87 0.32 -3.19 -10.54
N GLN A 88 1.25 -3.86 -9.89
CA GLN A 88 1.06 -5.14 -9.25
C GLN A 88 1.54 -5.06 -7.80
N VAL A 89 0.69 -5.45 -6.86
CA VAL A 89 1.03 -5.50 -5.43
C VAL A 89 1.06 -6.96 -5.02
N VAL A 90 2.17 -7.40 -4.45
CA VAL A 90 2.41 -8.78 -4.00
C VAL A 90 2.48 -8.79 -2.49
N ASP A 91 1.64 -9.61 -1.87
CA ASP A 91 1.67 -9.91 -0.43
C ASP A 91 2.69 -11.01 -0.15
N HIS A 92 3.69 -10.73 0.69
CA HIS A 92 4.74 -11.70 1.04
C HIS A 92 4.35 -12.65 2.18
N GLN A 93 3.23 -12.38 2.85
CA GLN A 93 2.78 -13.16 4.01
C GLN A 93 1.65 -14.12 3.67
N SER A 94 1.08 -13.97 2.48
CA SER A 94 0.15 -14.95 1.92
C SER A 94 0.93 -16.12 1.32
N GLU A 95 0.60 -17.35 1.73
CA GLU A 95 1.04 -18.56 1.04
C GLU A 95 0.33 -18.75 -0.32
N ASP A 96 -0.76 -18.01 -0.57
CA ASP A 96 -1.46 -18.03 -1.85
C ASP A 96 -0.78 -17.10 -2.87
N PRO A 97 -0.22 -17.63 -3.98
CA PRO A 97 0.34 -16.83 -5.07
C PRO A 97 -0.69 -15.93 -5.77
N ARG A 98 -1.99 -16.12 -5.52
CA ARG A 98 -3.08 -15.25 -5.98
C ARG A 98 -3.29 -14.01 -5.12
N ALA A 99 -2.54 -13.83 -4.03
CA ALA A 99 -2.52 -12.58 -3.24
C ALA A 99 -1.72 -11.48 -3.96
N THR A 100 -2.00 -11.35 -5.25
CA THR A 100 -1.42 -10.38 -6.14
C THR A 100 -2.56 -9.55 -6.71
N VAL A 101 -2.62 -8.28 -6.32
CA VAL A 101 -3.62 -7.35 -6.85
C VAL A 101 -2.99 -6.56 -7.98
N SER A 102 -3.59 -6.61 -9.16
CA SER A 102 -3.20 -5.78 -10.30
C SER A 102 -4.23 -4.67 -10.54
N SER A 103 -3.74 -3.48 -10.85
CA SER A 103 -4.56 -2.34 -11.24
C SER A 103 -3.93 -1.62 -12.42
N PHE A 104 -4.75 -0.93 -13.21
CA PHE A 104 -4.29 -0.18 -14.36
C PHE A 104 -4.86 1.24 -14.31
N ILE A 105 -4.04 2.19 -14.75
CA ILE A 105 -4.42 3.59 -14.91
C ILE A 105 -3.94 4.02 -16.30
N GLU A 106 -4.76 4.79 -17.02
CA GLU A 106 -4.31 5.40 -18.28
C GLU A 106 -3.07 6.26 -18.02
N GLY A 107 -2.05 6.17 -18.86
CA GLY A 107 -0.77 6.87 -18.65
C GLY A 107 -0.94 8.36 -18.36
N LEU A 108 -1.95 9.01 -18.95
CA LEU A 108 -2.27 10.42 -18.76
C LEU A 108 -2.67 10.77 -17.31
N PHE A 109 -3.39 9.88 -16.63
CA PHE A 109 -3.72 10.02 -15.21
C PHE A 109 -2.54 9.66 -14.29
N GLY A 110 -1.70 8.70 -14.70
CA GLY A 110 -0.47 8.34 -13.98
C GLY A 110 0.53 9.51 -13.89
N VAL A 111 0.71 10.26 -14.97
CA VAL A 111 1.57 11.46 -15.00
C VAL A 111 1.03 12.57 -14.09
N ARG A 112 -0.30 12.76 -14.03
CA ARG A 112 -0.94 13.72 -13.10
C ARG A 112 -0.71 13.34 -11.64
N ILE A 113 -0.95 12.08 -11.26
CA ILE A 113 -0.74 11.62 -9.87
C ILE A 113 0.71 11.84 -9.44
N TRP A 114 1.68 11.65 -10.35
CA TRP A 114 3.09 11.92 -10.08
C TRP A 114 3.39 13.41 -9.88
N ALA A 115 2.79 14.28 -10.70
CA ALA A 115 2.90 15.74 -10.53
C ALA A 115 2.33 16.23 -9.18
N TYR A 116 1.28 15.59 -8.66
CA TYR A 116 0.71 15.90 -7.34
C TYR A 116 1.45 15.22 -6.16
N GLY A 117 2.10 14.08 -6.39
CA GLY A 117 2.87 13.34 -5.37
C GLY A 117 4.16 14.03 -4.93
N LEU A 118 4.75 14.89 -5.77
CA LEU A 118 5.91 15.72 -5.41
C LEU A 118 5.58 16.89 -4.46
N ALA A 119 4.30 17.17 -4.21
CA ALA A 119 3.87 18.31 -3.38
C ALA A 119 3.54 17.95 -1.92
N ARG A 120 3.69 16.69 -1.50
CA ARG A 120 3.54 16.33 -0.08
C ARG A 120 4.87 15.85 0.48
N PRO A 121 5.54 16.63 1.35
CA PRO A 121 6.60 16.08 2.17
C PRO A 121 6.04 14.94 3.02
N SER A 122 6.82 13.87 3.12
CA SER A 122 6.64 12.82 4.12
C SER A 122 6.40 13.46 5.48
N ARG A 123 5.32 13.05 6.15
CA ARG A 123 4.92 13.59 7.46
C ARG A 123 6.03 13.47 8.53
N VAL A 124 7.02 12.60 8.29
CA VAL A 124 8.23 12.40 9.10
C VAL A 124 9.13 13.65 9.17
N ASP A 125 9.11 14.55 8.18
CA ASP A 125 9.92 15.77 8.22
C ASP A 125 9.27 16.96 8.95
N ARG A 126 8.00 16.84 9.36
CA ARG A 126 7.27 17.97 9.97
C ARG A 126 7.60 18.18 11.45
N GLU A 127 8.19 17.20 12.12
CA GLU A 127 8.48 17.28 13.56
C GLU A 127 9.95 17.57 13.90
N ARG A 128 10.82 17.80 12.89
CA ARG A 128 12.24 18.15 13.13
C ARG A 128 12.62 19.61 12.89
N THR A 129 11.65 20.51 12.70
CA THR A 129 11.92 21.96 12.49
C THR A 129 11.31 22.86 13.57
N LEU A 130 11.10 22.32 14.77
CA LEU A 130 10.74 23.11 15.96
C LEU A 130 11.62 22.68 17.14
N CYS A 131 12.93 22.97 17.03
CA CYS A 131 13.86 23.15 18.14
C CYS A 131 14.88 24.21 17.71
#